data_AF-S9P6U0-F1
#
_entry.id   AF-S9P6U0-F1
#
_cell.length_a   1.000
_cell.length_b   1.000
_cell.length_c   1.000
_cell.angle_alpha   90.00
_cell.angle_beta   90.00
_cell.angle_gamma   90.00
#
_symmetry.space_group_name_H-M   'P 1'
#
loop_
_entity.id
_entity.type
_entity.pdbx_description
1 polymer ?
#
loop_
_entity_poly.entity_id
_entity_poly.type
_entity_poly.pdbx_seq_one_letter_code
_entity_poly.pdbx_strand_id
1 'polypeptide(L)'
;MKNILSALMLVVTGFSTSAVAQLSARCSLDDQLTTTTSAQGRNAWSRKCGYISASREAFLNSENEYQVYTNACASYPTVQPGSTCAQYVPDNEAAACIAGLVKLGSCVTGCFTPTQRVDFAGRQLPVPEAYANGMKEVTALTPAAQPGLLSFANQTIRAYVAGDTQEDIFLLKTREGRSLEVTAEHPMLLNDGTMVKARTLKAGDTLMGADGKALTLSEVTVFNFKGQVWNVRPQSTDKAENVMSAEGFLTGSVRFQNEWAADDYRLSLRDEFEVGGL
;
A
#
# COMPACT_ATOMS: atom_id res chain seq x y z
N MET A 1 -29.20 -2.03 -52.13
CA MET A 1 -29.89 -2.54 -50.92
C MET A 1 -29.36 -3.95 -50.72
N LYS A 2 -28.56 -4.34 -49.73
CA LYS A 2 -28.56 -4.10 -48.27
C LYS A 2 -27.13 -4.46 -47.79
N ASN A 3 -26.41 -3.54 -47.17
CA ASN A 3 -25.15 -3.85 -46.48
C ASN A 3 -25.50 -4.18 -45.03
N ILE A 4 -25.25 -5.42 -44.61
CA ILE A 4 -25.38 -5.86 -43.21
C ILE A 4 -24.01 -5.67 -42.57
N LEU A 5 -23.86 -4.58 -41.80
CA LEU A 5 -22.75 -4.41 -40.87
C LEU A 5 -23.09 -5.20 -39.59
N SER A 6 -22.42 -6.32 -39.38
CA SER A 6 -22.41 -7.01 -38.09
C SER A 6 -21.41 -6.33 -37.16
N ALA A 7 -21.91 -5.67 -36.13
CA ALA A 7 -21.10 -5.11 -35.05
C ALA A 7 -20.62 -6.24 -34.13
N LEU A 8 -19.30 -6.47 -34.10
CA LEU A 8 -18.66 -7.38 -33.16
C LEU A 8 -18.49 -6.64 -31.83
N MET A 9 -19.36 -6.92 -30.85
CA MET A 9 -19.26 -6.36 -29.51
C MET A 9 -18.22 -7.17 -28.73
N LEU A 10 -16.99 -6.67 -28.65
CA LEU A 10 -15.90 -7.29 -27.89
C LEU A 10 -16.09 -6.97 -26.40
N VAL A 11 -16.69 -7.90 -25.66
CA VAL A 11 -16.78 -7.81 -24.19
C VAL A 11 -15.41 -8.19 -23.61
N VAL A 12 -14.61 -7.17 -23.29
CA VAL A 12 -13.36 -7.34 -22.53
C VAL A 12 -13.74 -7.56 -21.06
N THR A 13 -13.86 -8.82 -20.65
CA THR A 13 -13.89 -9.18 -19.24
C THR A 13 -12.48 -9.07 -18.68
N GLY A 14 -12.26 -8.12 -17.76
CA GLY A 14 -10.99 -7.97 -17.06
C GLY A 14 -10.74 -9.18 -16.17
N PHE A 15 -9.92 -10.13 -16.63
CA PHE A 15 -9.46 -11.25 -15.83
C PHE A 15 -8.46 -10.72 -14.79
N SER A 16 -8.95 -10.44 -13.58
CA SER A 16 -8.06 -10.40 -12.41
C SER A 16 -7.51 -11.81 -12.22
N THR A 17 -6.20 -11.99 -12.37
CA THR A 17 -5.58 -13.31 -12.18
C THR A 17 -5.77 -13.75 -10.72
N SER A 18 -6.02 -15.04 -10.51
CA SER A 18 -6.27 -15.61 -9.17
C SER A 18 -5.14 -15.31 -8.18
N ALA A 19 -3.90 -15.23 -8.64
CA ALA A 19 -2.73 -14.91 -7.83
C ALA A 19 -2.77 -13.49 -7.25
N VAL A 20 -3.16 -12.48 -8.05
CA VAL A 20 -3.26 -11.08 -7.58
C VAL A 20 -4.38 -10.96 -6.54
N ALA A 21 -5.53 -11.59 -6.79
CA ALA A 21 -6.65 -11.60 -5.83
C ALA A 21 -6.28 -12.29 -4.51
N GLN A 22 -5.46 -13.35 -4.57
CA GLN A 22 -4.98 -14.06 -3.40
C GLN A 22 -3.92 -13.27 -2.63
N LEU A 23 -2.92 -12.68 -3.31
CA LEU A 23 -1.88 -11.84 -2.68
C LEU A 23 -2.53 -10.70 -1.91
N SER A 24 -3.42 -10.02 -2.60
CA SER A 24 -4.35 -9.06 -2.05
C SER A 24 -5.02 -9.53 -0.75
N ALA A 25 -5.61 -10.73 -0.74
CA ALA A 25 -6.29 -11.25 0.44
C ALA A 25 -5.29 -11.52 1.57
N ARG A 26 -4.11 -12.09 1.28
CA ARG A 26 -3.03 -12.25 2.28
C ARG A 26 -2.69 -10.93 2.98
N CYS A 27 -2.40 -9.88 2.21
CA CYS A 27 -1.92 -8.61 2.76
C CYS A 27 -2.96 -7.81 3.55
N SER A 28 -4.25 -8.12 3.42
CA SER A 28 -5.31 -7.29 4.02
C SER A 28 -6.33 -8.04 4.86
N LEU A 29 -6.36 -9.38 4.79
CA LEU A 29 -7.39 -10.17 5.46
C LEU A 29 -6.83 -11.08 6.55
N ASP A 30 -5.68 -11.72 6.33
CA ASP A 30 -5.28 -12.86 7.17
C ASP A 30 -3.77 -13.05 7.38
N ASP A 31 -2.91 -12.48 6.56
CA ASP A 31 -1.45 -12.58 6.71
C ASP A 31 -0.82 -11.21 6.96
N GLN A 32 -1.58 -10.28 7.54
CA GLN A 32 -1.07 -8.96 7.87
C GLN A 32 -0.10 -9.05 9.05
N LEU A 33 1.18 -8.74 8.81
CA LEU A 33 2.18 -8.55 9.85
C LEU A 33 2.25 -7.06 10.17
N THR A 34 1.86 -6.69 11.38
CA THR A 34 1.63 -5.29 11.74
C THR A 34 2.86 -4.59 12.27
N THR A 35 3.90 -5.34 12.63
CA THR A 35 5.16 -4.79 13.15
C THR A 35 6.32 -5.06 12.20
N THR A 36 7.26 -4.13 12.12
CA THR A 36 8.53 -4.32 11.38
C THR A 36 9.29 -5.53 11.88
N THR A 37 9.27 -5.81 13.19
CA THR A 37 9.93 -6.99 13.77
C THR A 37 9.33 -8.30 13.27
N SER A 38 8.00 -8.42 13.21
CA SER A 38 7.32 -9.58 12.62
C SER A 38 7.63 -9.69 11.13
N ALA A 39 7.57 -8.60 10.38
CA ALA A 39 7.90 -8.58 8.96
C ALA A 39 9.34 -9.08 8.69
N GLN A 40 10.32 -8.55 9.44
CA GLN A 40 11.72 -8.96 9.36
C GLN A 40 11.92 -10.41 9.78
N GLY A 41 11.26 -10.85 10.86
CA GLY A 41 11.35 -12.22 11.34
C GLY A 41 10.73 -13.23 10.36
N ARG A 42 9.66 -12.86 9.64
CA ARG A 42 9.12 -13.60 8.49
C ARG A 42 10.16 -13.73 7.39
N ASN A 43 10.87 -12.66 7.04
CA ASN A 43 11.87 -12.70 5.97
C ASN A 43 13.08 -13.56 6.37
N ALA A 44 13.57 -13.40 7.60
CA ALA A 44 14.66 -14.20 8.15
C ALA A 44 14.30 -15.70 8.20
N TRP A 45 13.09 -16.04 8.65
CA TRP A 45 12.56 -17.40 8.59
C TRP A 45 12.47 -17.92 7.14
N SER A 46 11.97 -17.10 6.23
CA SER A 46 11.85 -17.44 4.81
C SER A 46 13.22 -17.72 4.18
N ARG A 47 14.25 -16.94 4.52
CA ARG A 47 15.64 -17.19 4.10
C ARG A 47 16.15 -18.50 4.69
N LYS A 48 16.06 -18.67 6.02
CA LYS A 48 16.52 -19.87 6.72
C LYS A 48 15.95 -21.15 6.09
N CYS A 49 14.67 -21.10 5.70
CA CYS A 49 13.97 -22.23 5.09
C CYS A 49 14.15 -22.35 3.57
N GLY A 50 15.01 -21.53 2.95
CA GLY A 50 15.37 -21.62 1.54
C GLY A 50 14.33 -21.05 0.57
N TYR A 51 13.34 -20.31 1.05
CA TYR A 51 12.31 -19.71 0.18
C TYR A 51 12.79 -18.44 -0.52
N ILE A 52 13.64 -17.66 0.13
CA ILE A 52 14.23 -16.44 -0.42
C ILE A 52 15.75 -16.42 -0.19
N SER A 53 16.49 -15.68 -1.00
CA SER A 53 17.93 -15.45 -0.81
C SER A 53 18.19 -14.43 0.29
N ALA A 54 19.43 -14.37 0.79
CA ALA A 54 19.86 -13.30 1.70
C ALA A 54 19.75 -11.91 1.07
N SER A 55 20.02 -11.78 -0.24
CA SER A 55 19.81 -10.52 -0.97
C SER A 55 18.34 -10.11 -1.01
N ARG A 56 17.42 -11.06 -1.20
CA ARG A 56 15.98 -10.79 -1.20
C ARG A 56 15.48 -10.44 0.19
N GLU A 57 15.99 -11.07 1.25
CA GLU A 57 15.69 -10.65 2.63
C GLU A 57 16.15 -9.22 2.89
N ALA A 58 17.40 -8.88 2.54
CA ALA A 58 17.93 -7.53 2.74
C ALA A 58 17.07 -6.49 2.02
N PHE A 59 16.64 -6.78 0.79
CA PHE A 59 15.72 -5.95 0.03
C PHE A 59 14.35 -5.82 0.71
N LEU A 60 13.69 -6.93 1.07
CA LEU A 60 12.38 -6.88 1.72
C LEU A 60 12.45 -6.09 3.04
N ASN A 61 13.51 -6.27 3.81
CA ASN A 61 13.72 -5.54 5.06
C ASN A 61 13.99 -4.05 4.82
N SER A 62 14.73 -3.66 3.76
CA SER A 62 14.94 -2.24 3.43
C SER A 62 13.66 -1.56 2.95
N GLU A 63 12.72 -2.34 2.43
CA GLU A 63 11.45 -1.86 1.89
C GLU A 63 10.28 -1.98 2.89
N ASN A 64 10.54 -2.42 4.13
CA ASN A 64 9.50 -2.77 5.12
C ASN A 64 8.41 -3.69 4.54
N GLU A 65 8.85 -4.62 3.71
CA GLU A 65 8.04 -5.65 3.10
C GLU A 65 8.27 -7.00 3.78
N TYR A 66 7.33 -7.92 3.62
CA TYR A 66 7.54 -9.30 4.02
C TYR A 66 6.98 -10.31 3.02
N GLN A 67 7.66 -11.46 2.94
CA GLN A 67 7.28 -12.56 2.06
C GLN A 67 5.96 -13.20 2.50
N VAL A 68 5.03 -13.37 1.56
CA VAL A 68 3.77 -14.11 1.78
C VAL A 68 3.63 -15.31 0.87
N TYR A 69 2.77 -16.25 1.28
CA TYR A 69 2.67 -17.57 0.69
C TYR A 69 1.23 -17.94 0.36
N THR A 70 1.07 -18.79 -0.65
CA THR A 70 -0.21 -19.35 -1.05
C THR A 70 -0.79 -20.21 0.07
N ASN A 71 -2.04 -19.91 0.46
CA ASN A 71 -2.81 -20.64 1.47
C ASN A 71 -2.15 -20.75 2.86
N ALA A 72 -1.15 -19.92 3.16
CA ALA A 72 -0.56 -19.82 4.49
C ALA A 72 -0.68 -18.39 5.01
N CYS A 73 -0.83 -18.21 6.32
CA CYS A 73 -0.96 -16.89 6.92
C CYS A 73 -0.59 -16.84 8.40
N ALA A 74 -0.35 -15.65 8.93
CA ALA A 74 -0.10 -15.39 10.34
C ALA A 74 -1.33 -15.56 11.24
N SER A 75 -2.55 -15.39 10.71
CA SER A 75 -3.77 -15.46 11.53
C SER A 75 -4.29 -16.88 11.79
N TYR A 76 -3.76 -17.91 11.12
CA TYR A 76 -4.24 -19.29 11.32
C TYR A 76 -3.98 -19.79 12.75
N PRO A 77 -4.93 -20.50 13.39
CA PRO A 77 -6.18 -21.04 12.85
C PRO A 77 -7.36 -20.05 12.82
N THR A 78 -7.20 -18.85 13.39
CA THR A 78 -8.24 -17.83 13.49
C THR A 78 -8.34 -17.00 12.20
N VAL A 79 -8.85 -17.63 11.13
CA VAL A 79 -8.93 -17.02 9.80
C VAL A 79 -10.25 -16.26 9.61
N GLN A 80 -10.20 -15.07 9.03
CA GLN A 80 -11.39 -14.27 8.72
C GLN A 80 -12.23 -14.92 7.61
N PRO A 81 -13.57 -14.74 7.60
CA PRO A 81 -14.43 -15.25 6.52
C PRO A 81 -13.97 -14.78 5.14
N GLY A 82 -13.93 -15.70 4.17
CA GLY A 82 -13.44 -15.44 2.81
C GLY A 82 -11.92 -15.63 2.62
N SER A 83 -11.18 -15.94 3.69
CA SER A 83 -9.77 -16.33 3.60
C SER A 83 -9.60 -17.74 3.02
N THR A 84 -8.59 -17.94 2.16
CA THR A 84 -8.15 -19.28 1.72
C THR A 84 -7.00 -19.82 2.58
N CYS A 85 -6.77 -19.23 3.76
CA CYS A 85 -5.67 -19.62 4.63
C CYS A 85 -5.92 -21.00 5.23
N ALA A 86 -5.02 -21.94 4.97
CA ALA A 86 -5.13 -23.32 5.39
C ALA A 86 -4.08 -23.71 6.44
N GLN A 87 -3.03 -22.91 6.63
CA GLN A 87 -1.96 -23.20 7.58
C GLN A 87 -1.30 -21.94 8.13
N TYR A 88 -0.74 -22.06 9.33
CA TYR A 88 0.04 -21.00 9.95
C TYR A 88 1.41 -20.88 9.28
N VAL A 89 1.87 -19.66 9.07
CA VAL A 89 3.24 -19.37 8.65
C VAL A 89 3.91 -18.51 9.73
N PRO A 90 5.10 -18.83 10.24
CA PRO A 90 5.72 -18.14 11.39
C PRO A 90 6.55 -16.91 11.03
N ASP A 91 6.47 -15.86 11.84
CA ASP A 91 7.19 -14.60 11.70
C ASP A 91 8.46 -14.53 12.58
N ASN A 92 9.02 -15.69 12.95
CA ASN A 92 10.21 -15.80 13.80
C ASN A 92 11.22 -16.75 13.15
N GLU A 93 12.47 -16.29 12.96
CA GLU A 93 13.56 -17.07 12.38
C GLU A 93 13.79 -18.41 13.09
N ALA A 94 13.60 -18.48 14.41
CA ALA A 94 13.82 -19.70 15.19
C ALA A 94 12.80 -20.81 14.86
N ALA A 95 11.64 -20.48 14.28
CA ALA A 95 10.57 -21.44 14.02
C ALA A 95 10.99 -22.56 13.04
N ALA A 96 10.33 -23.71 13.15
CA ALA A 96 10.56 -24.84 12.26
C ALA A 96 10.20 -24.47 10.80
N CYS A 97 10.91 -25.07 9.84
CA CYS A 97 10.59 -24.88 8.44
C CYS A 97 9.36 -25.70 8.06
N ILE A 98 8.46 -25.06 7.32
CA ILE A 98 7.28 -25.70 6.72
C ILE A 98 7.68 -26.06 5.30
N ALA A 99 7.43 -27.29 4.85
CA ALA A 99 7.74 -27.71 3.48
C ALA A 99 6.60 -27.39 2.51
N GLY A 100 6.93 -27.21 1.23
CA GLY A 100 5.93 -27.13 0.15
C GLY A 100 5.15 -25.81 0.07
N LEU A 101 5.64 -24.73 0.70
CA LEU A 101 5.03 -23.42 0.52
C LEU A 101 5.34 -22.86 -0.86
N VAL A 102 4.33 -22.24 -1.47
CA VAL A 102 4.46 -21.53 -2.74
C VAL A 102 4.49 -20.05 -2.45
N LYS A 103 5.55 -19.36 -2.88
CA LYS A 103 5.64 -17.89 -2.76
C LYS A 103 4.55 -17.23 -3.58
N LEU A 104 3.86 -16.29 -2.97
CA LEU A 104 2.75 -15.57 -3.60
C LEU A 104 3.13 -14.13 -3.97
N GLY A 105 3.89 -13.45 -3.11
CA GLY A 105 4.33 -12.07 -3.30
C GLY A 105 4.90 -11.49 -2.01
N SER A 106 4.87 -10.18 -1.88
CA SER A 106 5.17 -9.47 -0.64
C SER A 106 4.03 -8.53 -0.25
N CYS A 107 3.99 -8.17 1.03
CA CYS A 107 3.08 -7.17 1.57
C CYS A 107 3.90 -6.05 2.23
N VAL A 108 3.45 -4.80 2.09
CA VAL A 108 4.07 -3.58 2.64
C VAL A 108 3.30 -3.14 3.89
N THR A 109 4.03 -2.59 4.88
CA THR A 109 3.45 -1.88 6.02
C THR A 109 3.50 -0.37 5.78
N GLY A 110 2.43 0.24 5.25
CA GLY A 110 2.31 1.70 5.14
C GLY A 110 0.93 2.22 5.53
N CYS A 111 0.88 3.07 6.55
CA CYS A 111 -0.37 3.48 7.21
C CYS A 111 -0.30 4.93 7.73
N PHE A 112 -1.45 5.46 8.17
CA PHE A 112 -1.63 6.72 8.87
C PHE A 112 -1.72 6.50 10.39
N THR A 113 -1.35 7.49 11.20
CA THR A 113 -1.70 7.46 12.63
C THR A 113 -3.22 7.61 12.83
N PRO A 114 -3.80 7.15 13.95
CA PRO A 114 -5.27 7.09 14.15
C PRO A 114 -5.97 8.44 14.11
N THR A 115 -5.24 9.53 14.30
CA THR A 115 -5.77 10.90 14.34
C THR A 115 -5.90 11.53 12.94
N GLN A 116 -5.19 11.01 11.95
CA GLN A 116 -5.20 11.57 10.60
C GLN A 116 -6.54 11.32 9.92
N ARG A 117 -7.05 12.37 9.29
CA ARG A 117 -8.31 12.33 8.57
C ARG A 117 -8.09 12.02 7.09
N VAL A 118 -8.91 11.11 6.59
CA VAL A 118 -9.02 10.77 5.18
C VAL A 118 -10.40 11.23 4.69
N ASP A 119 -10.50 11.57 3.41
CA ASP A 119 -11.77 11.96 2.81
C ASP A 119 -12.66 10.74 2.52
N PHE A 120 -13.79 10.65 3.22
CA PHE A 120 -14.83 9.65 3.02
C PHE A 120 -16.11 10.31 2.52
N ALA A 121 -16.29 10.35 1.20
CA ALA A 121 -17.46 10.95 0.55
C ALA A 121 -17.65 12.45 0.87
N GLY A 122 -16.56 13.22 0.78
CA GLY A 122 -16.53 14.66 1.06
C GLY A 122 -16.40 15.01 2.55
N ARG A 123 -16.16 14.03 3.42
CA ARG A 123 -16.01 14.19 4.87
C ARG A 123 -14.63 13.76 5.32
N GLN A 124 -13.87 14.67 5.89
CA GLN A 124 -12.59 14.37 6.52
C GLN A 124 -12.84 13.71 7.88
N LEU A 125 -12.58 12.40 7.98
CA LEU A 125 -12.77 11.63 9.21
C LEU A 125 -11.52 10.81 9.52
N PRO A 126 -11.19 10.62 10.81
CA PRO A 126 -10.22 9.60 11.20
C PRO A 126 -10.63 8.23 10.67
N VAL A 127 -9.69 7.47 10.11
CA VAL A 127 -9.95 6.13 9.58
C VAL A 127 -10.65 5.18 10.59
N PRO A 128 -10.23 5.09 11.87
CA PRO A 128 -10.95 4.27 12.85
C PRO A 128 -12.41 4.71 13.07
N GLU A 129 -12.69 6.00 13.01
CA GLU A 129 -14.05 6.54 13.12
C GLU A 129 -14.89 6.17 11.89
N ALA A 130 -14.34 6.31 10.68
CA ALA A 130 -15.00 5.91 9.44
C ALA A 130 -15.34 4.41 9.44
N TYR A 131 -14.41 3.57 9.93
CA TYR A 131 -14.64 2.14 10.13
C TYR A 131 -15.79 1.86 11.11
N ALA A 132 -15.75 2.48 12.29
CA ALA A 132 -16.78 2.31 13.32
C ALA A 132 -18.17 2.76 12.84
N ASN A 133 -18.22 3.81 12.03
CA ASN A 133 -19.44 4.33 11.42
C ASN A 133 -19.88 3.55 10.16
N GLY A 134 -19.14 2.50 9.78
CA GLY A 134 -19.51 1.63 8.67
C GLY A 134 -19.41 2.28 7.29
N MET A 135 -18.59 3.33 7.14
CA MET A 135 -18.39 4.02 5.87
C MET A 135 -17.91 3.02 4.80
N LYS A 136 -18.55 3.03 3.63
CA LYS A 136 -18.30 2.08 2.53
C LYS A 136 -17.57 2.68 1.35
N GLU A 137 -17.33 3.98 1.36
CA GLU A 137 -16.72 4.71 0.24
C GLU A 137 -15.64 5.65 0.75
N VAL A 138 -14.56 5.77 -0.01
CA VAL A 138 -13.47 6.73 0.19
C VAL A 138 -13.36 7.62 -1.03
N THR A 139 -13.06 8.89 -0.86
CA THR A 139 -12.88 9.81 -1.99
C THR A 139 -11.44 9.71 -2.50
N ALA A 140 -11.32 9.39 -3.80
CA ALA A 140 -10.05 9.22 -4.49
C ALA A 140 -10.07 9.96 -5.84
N LEU A 141 -8.92 10.10 -6.49
CA LEU A 141 -8.86 10.62 -7.85
C LEU A 141 -9.63 9.73 -8.82
N THR A 142 -10.14 10.30 -9.90
CA THR A 142 -10.67 9.52 -11.02
C THR A 142 -9.56 9.20 -12.03
N PRO A 143 -9.76 8.23 -12.95
CA PRO A 143 -8.80 7.97 -14.03
C PRO A 143 -8.59 9.16 -14.98
N ALA A 144 -9.50 10.14 -14.97
CA ALA A 144 -9.38 11.36 -15.77
C ALA A 144 -8.57 12.47 -15.09
N ALA A 145 -8.13 12.28 -13.83
CA ALA A 145 -7.32 13.26 -13.12
C ALA A 145 -5.95 13.43 -13.78
N GLN A 146 -5.52 14.68 -13.93
CA GLN A 146 -4.21 15.05 -14.47
C GLN A 146 -3.57 16.13 -13.57
N PRO A 147 -2.24 16.30 -13.60
CA PRO A 147 -1.60 17.44 -12.95
C PRO A 147 -2.26 18.76 -13.38
N GLY A 148 -2.71 19.56 -12.41
CA GLY A 148 -3.43 20.82 -12.66
C GLY A 148 -4.92 20.69 -12.97
N LEU A 149 -5.45 19.48 -13.21
CA LEU A 149 -6.88 19.20 -13.35
C LEU A 149 -7.25 17.95 -12.56
N LEU A 150 -7.37 18.13 -11.25
CA LEU A 150 -7.80 17.06 -10.36
C LEU A 150 -9.30 16.82 -10.50
N SER A 151 -9.68 15.55 -10.53
CA SER A 151 -11.06 15.11 -10.48
C SER A 151 -11.17 13.99 -9.47
N PHE A 152 -12.24 13.99 -8.67
CA PHE A 152 -12.44 13.05 -7.59
C PHE A 152 -13.77 12.32 -7.74
N ALA A 153 -13.81 11.08 -7.25
CA ALA A 153 -15.03 10.29 -7.12
C ALA A 153 -14.96 9.41 -5.87
N ASN A 154 -16.13 8.96 -5.44
CA ASN A 154 -16.23 7.98 -4.37
C ASN A 154 -15.89 6.59 -4.89
N GLN A 155 -15.01 5.91 -4.19
CA GLN A 155 -14.58 4.55 -4.49
C GLN A 155 -15.04 3.63 -3.37
N THR A 156 -15.71 2.54 -3.72
CA THR A 156 -16.11 1.52 -2.74
C THR A 156 -14.87 0.98 -2.03
N ILE A 157 -14.92 0.99 -0.69
CA ILE A 157 -13.89 0.43 0.17
C ILE A 157 -14.07 -1.07 0.20
N ARG A 158 -13.04 -1.79 -0.22
CA ARG A 158 -12.96 -3.24 -0.08
C ARG A 158 -12.63 -3.64 1.36
N ALA A 159 -11.67 -2.95 1.98
CA ALA A 159 -11.24 -3.23 3.33
C ALA A 159 -10.64 -1.98 4.01
N TYR A 160 -10.78 -1.93 5.33
CA TYR A 160 -9.94 -1.11 6.19
C TYR A 160 -8.76 -1.96 6.63
N VAL A 161 -7.58 -1.37 6.66
CA VAL A 161 -6.35 -2.03 7.09
C VAL A 161 -5.91 -1.35 8.38
N ALA A 162 -5.69 -2.14 9.43
CA ALA A 162 -5.26 -1.64 10.72
C ALA A 162 -4.15 -2.54 11.26
N GLY A 163 -3.20 -1.98 12.00
CA GLY A 163 -2.15 -2.77 12.61
C GLY A 163 -1.45 -2.05 13.74
N ASP A 164 -1.12 -2.77 14.81
CA ASP A 164 -0.25 -2.25 15.86
C ASP A 164 1.18 -2.18 15.34
N THR A 165 1.80 -1.01 15.47
CA THR A 165 3.17 -0.76 15.06
C THR A 165 4.01 -0.19 16.20
N GLN A 166 5.31 -0.36 16.07
CA GLN A 166 6.33 0.38 16.80
C GLN A 166 7.39 0.81 15.79
N GLU A 167 7.17 1.97 15.17
CA GLU A 167 7.98 2.45 14.06
C GLU A 167 8.12 3.98 14.08
N ASP A 168 8.94 4.49 13.17
CA ASP A 168 9.13 5.91 12.99
C ASP A 168 7.99 6.51 12.15
N ILE A 169 7.36 7.54 12.70
CA ILE A 169 6.32 8.32 12.03
C ILE A 169 6.92 9.64 11.57
N PHE A 170 6.66 9.95 10.31
CA PHE A 170 7.03 11.18 9.64
C PHE A 170 5.87 12.17 9.77
N LEU A 171 6.11 13.24 10.54
CA LEU A 171 5.24 14.40 10.61
C LEU A 171 5.68 15.40 9.55
N LEU A 172 4.86 15.53 8.51
CA LEU A 172 4.99 16.47 7.41
C LEU A 172 4.19 17.73 7.77
N LYS A 173 4.81 18.90 7.75
CA LYS A 173 4.08 20.19 7.86
C LYS A 173 4.34 21.05 6.65
N THR A 174 3.30 21.74 6.19
CA THR A 174 3.39 22.67 5.07
C THR A 174 3.46 24.12 5.54
N ARG A 175 3.87 25.02 4.66
CA ARG A 175 3.85 26.47 4.93
C ARG A 175 2.44 27.02 5.15
N GLU A 176 1.45 26.37 4.57
CA GLU A 176 0.02 26.69 4.66
C GLU A 176 -0.61 26.15 5.95
N GLY A 177 0.16 25.50 6.82
CA GLY A 177 -0.29 25.00 8.12
C GLY A 177 -0.99 23.63 8.06
N ARG A 178 -0.91 22.91 6.93
CA ARG A 178 -1.37 21.51 6.87
C ARG A 178 -0.35 20.60 7.53
N SER A 179 -0.82 19.52 8.15
CA SER A 179 0.02 18.52 8.77
C SER A 179 -0.47 17.11 8.45
N LEU A 180 0.45 16.18 8.23
CA LEU A 180 0.14 14.77 8.02
C LEU A 180 1.17 13.90 8.74
N GLU A 181 0.69 12.87 9.44
CA GLU A 181 1.52 11.86 10.12
C GLU A 181 1.39 10.50 9.42
N VAL A 182 2.50 10.00 8.90
CA VAL A 182 2.54 8.76 8.13
C VAL A 182 3.75 7.91 8.46
N THR A 183 3.65 6.61 8.25
CA THR A 183 4.78 5.67 8.30
C THR A 183 5.81 5.95 7.21
N ALA A 184 7.04 5.48 7.39
CA ALA A 184 8.17 5.70 6.47
C ALA A 184 7.87 5.36 4.99
N GLU A 185 7.15 4.27 4.74
CA GLU A 185 6.85 3.78 3.38
C GLU A 185 5.58 4.37 2.77
N HIS A 186 4.90 5.28 3.46
CA HIS A 186 3.61 5.77 2.98
C HIS A 186 3.80 6.55 1.66
N PRO A 187 3.05 6.23 0.59
CA PRO A 187 3.23 6.89 -0.69
C PRO A 187 2.65 8.29 -0.69
N MET A 188 3.46 9.24 -1.14
CA MET A 188 3.15 10.67 -1.20
C MET A 188 3.28 11.15 -2.64
N LEU A 189 2.31 11.94 -3.11
CA LEU A 189 2.31 12.49 -4.46
C LEU A 189 3.06 13.82 -4.51
N LEU A 190 4.19 13.86 -5.23
CA LEU A 190 4.89 15.09 -5.58
C LEU A 190 4.03 15.95 -6.52
N ASN A 191 4.31 17.26 -6.57
CA ASN A 191 3.56 18.19 -7.41
C ASN A 191 3.73 17.94 -8.92
N ASP A 192 4.74 17.18 -9.34
CA ASP A 192 4.92 16.75 -10.74
C ASP A 192 4.15 15.46 -11.10
N GLY A 193 3.43 14.87 -10.13
CA GLY A 193 2.67 13.62 -10.31
C GLY A 193 3.46 12.35 -9.97
N THR A 194 4.72 12.48 -9.55
CA THR A 194 5.54 11.34 -9.12
C THR A 194 5.16 10.88 -7.71
N MET A 195 5.10 9.57 -7.49
CA MET A 195 4.86 9.00 -6.17
C MET A 195 6.19 8.65 -5.51
N VAL A 196 6.38 9.11 -4.28
CA VAL A 196 7.58 8.86 -3.47
C VAL A 196 7.21 8.35 -2.09
N LYS A 197 8.17 7.81 -1.36
CA LYS A 197 7.97 7.36 0.03
C LYS A 197 8.09 8.54 0.99
N ALA A 198 7.33 8.52 2.08
CA ALA A 198 7.40 9.60 3.09
C ALA A 198 8.82 9.81 3.62
N ARG A 199 9.61 8.73 3.80
CA ARG A 199 10.99 8.77 4.30
C ARG A 199 11.98 9.54 3.41
N THR A 200 11.67 9.72 2.13
CA THR A 200 12.56 10.43 1.19
C THR A 200 12.29 11.94 1.18
N LEU A 201 11.21 12.39 1.81
CA LEU A 201 10.80 13.79 1.84
C LEU A 201 11.64 14.60 2.81
N LYS A 202 11.88 15.86 2.45
CA LYS A 202 12.56 16.86 3.28
C LYS A 202 11.89 18.22 3.17
N ALA A 203 12.22 19.11 4.10
CA ALA A 203 11.77 20.50 4.03
C ALA A 203 12.19 21.14 2.69
N GLY A 204 11.27 21.88 2.08
CA GLY A 204 11.43 22.47 0.75
C GLY A 204 10.85 21.62 -0.39
N ASP A 205 10.65 20.32 -0.20
CA ASP A 205 9.95 19.51 -1.20
C ASP A 205 8.51 19.98 -1.37
N THR A 206 7.95 19.78 -2.56
CA THR A 206 6.62 20.25 -2.92
C THR A 206 5.73 19.09 -3.33
N LEU A 207 4.65 18.90 -2.56
CA LEU A 207 3.65 17.86 -2.74
C LEU A 207 2.42 18.41 -3.48
N MET A 208 1.63 17.51 -4.04
CA MET A 208 0.33 17.87 -4.61
C MET A 208 -0.75 17.88 -3.53
N GLY A 209 -1.40 19.02 -3.34
CA GLY A 209 -2.58 19.15 -2.50
C GLY A 209 -3.85 18.64 -3.19
N ALA A 210 -4.80 18.16 -2.41
CA ALA A 210 -6.09 17.68 -2.91
C ALA A 210 -6.95 18.81 -3.54
N ASP A 211 -6.62 20.06 -3.23
CA ASP A 211 -7.19 21.26 -3.86
C ASP A 211 -6.48 21.66 -5.17
N GLY A 212 -5.56 20.84 -5.67
CA GLY A 212 -4.78 21.09 -6.88
C GLY A 212 -3.65 22.10 -6.70
N LYS A 213 -3.42 22.57 -5.47
CA LYS A 213 -2.34 23.51 -5.14
C LYS A 213 -1.09 22.76 -4.72
N ALA A 214 0.06 23.34 -5.05
CA ALA A 214 1.34 22.91 -4.53
C ALA A 214 1.42 23.13 -3.01
N LEU A 215 1.87 22.12 -2.27
CA LEU A 215 2.10 22.13 -0.83
C LEU A 215 3.59 22.06 -0.55
N THR A 216 4.21 23.17 -0.17
CA THR A 216 5.63 23.18 0.17
C THR A 216 5.82 22.78 1.62
N LEU A 217 6.61 21.73 1.84
CA LEU A 217 6.96 21.27 3.18
C LEU A 217 7.82 22.33 3.88
N SER A 218 7.34 22.86 4.99
CA SER A 218 8.09 23.73 5.89
C SER A 218 8.96 22.93 6.85
N GLU A 219 8.51 21.73 7.22
CA GLU A 219 9.15 20.88 8.21
C GLU A 219 8.84 19.40 7.92
N VAL A 220 9.84 18.54 8.10
CA VAL A 220 9.69 17.08 8.15
C VAL A 220 10.38 16.63 9.43
N THR A 221 9.61 16.10 10.38
CA THR A 221 10.12 15.58 11.66
C THR A 221 9.79 14.11 11.80
N VAL A 222 10.63 13.41 12.55
CA VAL A 222 10.48 11.98 12.80
C VAL A 222 10.33 11.77 14.31
N PHE A 223 9.36 10.97 14.72
CA PHE A 223 9.23 10.52 16.09
C PHE A 223 8.86 9.04 16.14
N ASN A 224 9.33 8.35 17.17
CA ASN A 224 8.97 6.96 17.38
C ASN A 224 7.53 6.88 17.92
N PHE A 225 6.69 6.10 17.26
CA PHE A 225 5.30 5.89 17.63
C PHE A 225 5.07 4.43 17.98
N LYS A 226 4.35 4.19 19.06
CA LYS A 226 3.83 2.87 19.42
C LYS A 226 2.33 2.95 19.56
N GLY A 227 1.62 2.26 18.68
CA GLY A 227 0.17 2.25 18.65
C GLY A 227 -0.37 1.69 17.35
N GLN A 228 -1.68 1.77 17.18
CA GLN A 228 -2.32 1.30 15.96
C GLN A 228 -2.16 2.31 14.84
N VAL A 229 -1.94 1.86 13.62
CA VAL A 229 -1.95 2.65 12.39
C VAL A 229 -2.99 2.09 11.43
N TRP A 230 -3.49 2.94 10.53
CA TRP A 230 -4.65 2.64 9.68
C TRP A 230 -4.42 3.01 8.21
N ASN A 231 -5.03 2.27 7.29
CA ASN A 231 -5.10 2.62 5.87
C ASN A 231 -6.43 2.12 5.28
N VAL A 232 -6.75 2.56 4.07
CA VAL A 232 -7.97 2.18 3.35
C VAL A 232 -7.57 1.48 2.06
N ARG A 233 -8.38 0.48 1.70
CA ARG A 233 -8.24 -0.24 0.44
C ARG A 233 -9.47 -0.03 -0.45
N PRO A 234 -9.38 0.83 -1.48
CA PRO A 234 -10.36 0.86 -2.55
C PRO A 234 -10.51 -0.50 -3.27
N GLN A 235 -11.74 -0.80 -3.69
CA GLN A 235 -12.04 -1.97 -4.51
C GLN A 235 -11.43 -1.84 -5.90
N SER A 236 -11.37 -0.62 -6.44
CA SER A 236 -10.82 -0.34 -7.77
C SER A 236 -9.37 -0.81 -7.92
N THR A 237 -9.06 -1.25 -9.12
CA THR A 237 -7.71 -1.61 -9.57
C THR A 237 -7.08 -0.54 -10.46
N ASP A 238 -7.75 0.60 -10.67
CA ASP A 238 -7.16 1.74 -11.36
C ASP A 238 -6.16 2.46 -10.44
N LYS A 239 -5.02 2.87 -10.98
CA LYS A 239 -3.93 3.47 -10.19
C LYS A 239 -4.33 4.83 -9.62
N ALA A 240 -5.05 5.67 -10.36
CA ALA A 240 -5.49 6.98 -9.91
C ALA A 240 -6.58 6.84 -8.83
N GLU A 241 -7.49 5.87 -8.97
CA GLU A 241 -8.54 5.59 -7.97
C GLU A 241 -8.01 5.02 -6.64
N ASN A 242 -6.70 4.86 -6.54
CA ASN A 242 -5.98 4.51 -5.31
C ASN A 242 -5.10 5.65 -4.79
N VAL A 243 -5.26 6.86 -5.31
CA VAL A 243 -4.70 8.10 -4.75
C VAL A 243 -5.82 8.85 -4.05
N MET A 244 -5.71 9.01 -2.74
CA MET A 244 -6.75 9.52 -1.84
C MET A 244 -6.31 10.81 -1.16
N SER A 245 -7.29 11.59 -0.69
CA SER A 245 -7.01 12.78 0.11
C SER A 245 -6.90 12.42 1.60
N ALA A 246 -5.78 12.78 2.22
CA ALA A 246 -5.56 12.69 3.67
C ALA A 246 -5.05 14.04 4.17
N GLU A 247 -5.78 14.70 5.07
CA GLU A 247 -5.46 16.05 5.59
C GLU A 247 -5.18 17.09 4.49
N GLY A 248 -5.81 16.91 3.32
CA GLY A 248 -5.60 17.78 2.14
C GLY A 248 -4.32 17.49 1.34
N PHE A 249 -3.56 16.44 1.66
CA PHE A 249 -2.49 15.89 0.82
C PHE A 249 -3.04 14.79 -0.08
N LEU A 250 -2.44 14.58 -1.25
CA LEU A 250 -2.68 13.39 -2.07
C LEU A 250 -1.68 12.28 -1.73
N THR A 251 -2.22 11.11 -1.37
CA THR A 251 -1.46 9.98 -0.83
C THR A 251 -1.94 8.66 -1.42
N GLY A 252 -1.10 7.64 -1.43
CA GLY A 252 -1.44 6.32 -1.97
C GLY A 252 -2.15 5.43 -0.96
N SER A 253 -3.18 4.72 -1.41
CA SER A 253 -3.87 3.68 -0.64
C SER A 253 -2.95 2.49 -0.35
N VAL A 254 -3.39 1.58 0.52
CA VAL A 254 -2.67 0.32 0.78
C VAL A 254 -2.56 -0.56 -0.47
N ARG A 255 -3.50 -0.44 -1.42
CA ARG A 255 -3.37 -1.11 -2.72
C ARG A 255 -2.26 -0.47 -3.52
N PHE A 256 -2.17 0.86 -3.52
CA PHE A 256 -1.10 1.56 -4.22
C PHE A 256 0.28 1.08 -3.76
N GLN A 257 0.43 0.96 -2.44
CA GLN A 257 1.62 0.42 -1.80
C GLN A 257 1.92 -1.01 -2.25
N ASN A 258 0.94 -1.90 -2.26
CA ASN A 258 1.19 -3.32 -2.50
C ASN A 258 1.25 -3.73 -3.99
N GLU A 259 0.48 -3.09 -4.86
CA GLU A 259 0.33 -3.51 -6.27
C GLU A 259 1.24 -2.72 -7.22
N TRP A 260 1.57 -1.47 -6.90
CA TRP A 260 2.41 -0.61 -7.76
C TRP A 260 3.76 -0.21 -7.15
N ALA A 261 4.13 -0.71 -5.96
CA ALA A 261 5.54 -0.70 -5.53
C ALA A 261 6.46 -1.45 -6.51
N ALA A 262 5.92 -2.41 -7.28
CA ALA A 262 6.66 -3.12 -8.31
C ALA A 262 7.01 -2.26 -9.55
N ASP A 263 6.34 -1.13 -9.78
CA ASP A 263 6.75 -0.20 -10.84
C ASP A 263 8.10 0.49 -10.48
N ASP A 264 8.36 0.67 -9.18
CA ASP A 264 9.65 1.14 -8.63
C ASP A 264 10.72 0.04 -8.78
N TYR A 265 10.35 -1.24 -8.58
CA TYR A 265 11.21 -2.41 -8.84
C TYR A 265 11.67 -2.51 -10.30
N ARG A 266 10.81 -2.13 -11.26
CA ARG A 266 11.17 -2.16 -12.69
C ARG A 266 12.17 -1.06 -13.06
N LEU A 267 12.23 0.03 -12.30
CA LEU A 267 13.23 1.10 -12.44
C LEU A 267 14.51 0.79 -11.64
N SER A 268 14.41 0.19 -10.45
CA SER A 268 15.58 -0.24 -9.68
C SER A 268 16.34 -1.41 -10.32
N LEU A 269 15.66 -2.26 -11.11
CA LEU A 269 16.30 -3.29 -11.94
C LEU A 269 17.08 -2.71 -13.14
N ARG A 270 16.88 -1.44 -13.53
CA ARG A 270 17.68 -0.80 -14.58
C ARG A 270 19.03 -0.31 -14.04
N ASP A 271 19.13 -0.03 -12.75
CA ASP A 271 20.40 0.27 -12.09
C ASP A 271 21.25 -1.00 -11.88
N GLU A 272 20.64 -2.19 -11.80
CA GLU A 272 21.38 -3.47 -11.87
C GLU A 272 21.83 -3.84 -13.30
N PHE A 273 21.40 -3.07 -14.31
CA PHE A 273 21.73 -3.29 -15.72
C PHE A 273 22.46 -2.08 -16.35
N GLU A 274 23.34 -1.41 -15.60
CA GLU A 274 24.51 -0.76 -16.22
C GLU A 274 25.70 -1.72 -16.24
N VAL A 275 25.81 -2.40 -17.39
CA VAL A 275 27.02 -2.73 -18.16
C VAL A 275 28.36 -2.29 -17.53
N GLY A 276 28.80 -3.05 -16.53
CA GLY A 276 30.21 -3.16 -16.18
C GLY A 276 30.98 -4.01 -17.19
N GLY A 277 31.06 -3.53 -18.44
CA GLY A 277 32.00 -3.94 -19.50
C GLY A 277 32.09 -5.43 -19.85
N LEU A 278 31.72 -5.76 -21.10
CA LEU A 278 31.72 -7.07 -21.80
C LEU A 278 30.32 -7.69 -21.94
#